data_AF-A0A3D5JWW2-F1
#
_entry.id   AF-A0A3D5JWW2-F1
#
_cell.length_a   1.000
_cell.length_b   1.000
_cell.length_c   1.000
_cell.angle_alpha   90.00
_cell.angle_beta   90.00
_cell.angle_gamma   90.00
#
_symmetry.space_group_name_H-M   'P 1'
#
loop_
_entity.id
_entity.type
_entity.pdbx_description
1 polymer ?
#
loop_
_entity_poly.entity_id
_entity_poly.type
_entity_poly.pdbx_seq_one_letter_code
_entity_poly.pdbx_strand_id
1 'polypeptide(L)'
;GIAQIKAGTVDFGSSDKPLSSEELAQTGLGQFPSAIGGVVPVVNIDGLEAGKLRLSGALLADIFLGKVKTWNDPAIVAANPGVKLPDGKITLVHRSDGSGTTFNFSNYLSKVSPDWKSKVGEGTSVQWPDGVGGKGNEGVASYVKQIKGSIGYVELAYALQNGMPYAAMQNAAGNWVQPSAETFAAAAASADWASAKDFNLVITNAPGDQAWPITATNFMLMHKQPKDAQRSKDTLAFFKWAFENGQKQANELHYVPLPAELVTQIEAYWGAEFK
;
A
#
# COMPACT_ATOMS: atom_id res chain seq x y z
N GLY A 1 2.62 -12.78 8.31
CA GLY A 1 1.16 -12.54 8.19
C GLY A 1 0.42 -13.80 7.80
N ILE A 2 -0.10 -13.87 6.57
CA ILE A 2 -1.02 -14.92 6.09
C ILE A 2 -0.55 -16.35 6.42
N ALA A 3 0.70 -16.71 6.06
CA ALA A 3 1.19 -18.07 6.29
C ALA A 3 1.26 -18.45 7.78
N GLN A 4 1.62 -17.51 8.66
CA GLN A 4 1.75 -17.75 10.10
C GLN A 4 0.38 -17.94 10.77
N ILE A 5 -0.62 -17.11 10.41
CA ILE A 5 -1.97 -17.27 10.97
C ILE A 5 -2.62 -18.57 10.47
N LYS A 6 -2.42 -18.96 9.21
CA LYS A 6 -2.88 -20.26 8.69
C LYS A 6 -2.22 -21.44 9.42
N ALA A 7 -0.95 -21.31 9.79
CA ALA A 7 -0.24 -22.31 10.60
C ALA A 7 -0.64 -22.30 12.09
N GLY A 8 -1.41 -21.31 12.55
CA GLY A 8 -1.82 -21.17 13.95
C GLY A 8 -0.67 -20.86 14.91
N THR A 9 0.41 -20.23 14.43
CA THR A 9 1.59 -19.88 15.25
C THR A 9 1.51 -18.49 15.87
N VAL A 10 0.47 -17.73 15.52
CA VAL A 10 0.20 -16.36 15.99
C VAL A 10 -1.30 -16.18 16.21
N ASP A 11 -1.70 -15.21 17.02
CA ASP A 11 -3.11 -14.91 17.33
C ASP A 11 -3.84 -14.23 16.17
N PHE A 12 -3.13 -13.36 15.46
CA PHE A 12 -3.62 -12.69 14.25
C PHE A 12 -2.53 -12.56 13.21
N GLY A 13 -2.94 -12.52 11.94
CA GLY A 13 -2.09 -12.16 10.81
C GLY A 13 -2.43 -10.77 10.29
N SER A 14 -1.44 -10.05 9.77
CA SER A 14 -1.64 -8.80 9.02
C SER A 14 -1.33 -8.97 7.54
N SER A 15 -2.13 -8.32 6.70
CA SER A 15 -2.00 -8.31 5.24
C SER A 15 -2.64 -7.05 4.63
N ASP A 16 -1.99 -6.43 3.65
CA ASP A 16 -2.62 -5.37 2.83
C ASP A 16 -3.27 -5.93 1.55
N LYS A 17 -3.19 -7.25 1.35
CA LYS A 17 -3.97 -7.98 0.36
C LYS A 17 -5.15 -8.65 1.09
N PRO A 18 -6.41 -8.24 0.86
CA PRO A 18 -7.54 -8.98 1.40
C PRO A 18 -7.58 -10.38 0.80
N LEU A 19 -7.99 -11.35 1.61
CA LEU A 19 -8.22 -12.72 1.14
C LEU A 19 -9.62 -12.79 0.51
N SER A 20 -9.79 -13.68 -0.48
CA SER A 20 -11.11 -13.93 -1.04
C SER A 20 -12.00 -14.66 -0.02
N SER A 21 -13.31 -14.51 -0.12
CA SER A 21 -14.27 -15.27 0.70
C SER A 21 -14.03 -16.78 0.64
N GLU A 22 -13.65 -17.29 -0.54
CA GLU A 22 -13.32 -18.70 -0.72
C GLU A 22 -12.08 -19.10 0.08
N GLU A 23 -11.00 -18.31 0.01
CA GLU A 23 -9.78 -18.59 0.75
C GLU A 23 -9.99 -18.50 2.27
N LEU A 24 -10.77 -17.52 2.72
CA LEU A 24 -11.18 -17.38 4.12
C LEU A 24 -11.97 -18.60 4.60
N ALA A 25 -12.96 -19.05 3.82
CA ALA A 25 -13.76 -20.24 4.13
C ALA A 25 -12.90 -21.51 4.19
N GLN A 26 -12.01 -21.72 3.21
CA GLN A 26 -11.10 -22.87 3.16
C GLN A 26 -10.15 -22.93 4.35
N THR A 27 -9.77 -21.77 4.90
CA THR A 27 -8.80 -21.68 5.99
C THR A 27 -9.41 -21.46 7.36
N GLY A 28 -10.74 -21.32 7.45
CA GLY A 28 -11.44 -21.03 8.70
C GLY A 28 -11.14 -19.64 9.26
N LEU A 29 -10.64 -18.73 8.42
CA LEU A 29 -10.26 -17.37 8.82
C LEU A 29 -11.41 -16.39 8.57
N GLY A 30 -11.46 -15.33 9.38
CA GLY A 30 -12.18 -14.10 9.09
C GLY A 30 -11.20 -12.96 8.89
N GLN A 31 -11.61 -11.91 8.19
CA GLN A 31 -10.82 -10.70 8.04
C GLN A 31 -11.60 -9.43 8.38
N PHE A 32 -10.89 -8.38 8.80
CA PHE A 32 -11.45 -7.05 8.99
C PHE A 32 -10.36 -5.98 8.79
N PRO A 33 -10.71 -4.78 8.30
CA PRO A 33 -9.74 -3.71 8.11
C PRO A 33 -9.27 -3.13 9.46
N SER A 34 -8.05 -2.60 9.52
CA SER A 34 -7.48 -1.99 10.75
C SER A 34 -7.12 -0.52 10.58
N ALA A 35 -6.53 -0.14 9.44
CA ALA A 35 -6.14 1.22 9.11
C ALA A 35 -6.00 1.38 7.60
N ILE A 36 -6.01 2.64 7.13
CA ILE A 36 -5.79 2.97 5.73
C ILE A 36 -4.52 3.80 5.62
N GLY A 37 -3.62 3.42 4.72
CA GLY A 37 -2.38 4.13 4.44
C GLY A 37 -2.18 4.34 2.94
N GLY A 38 -0.98 4.79 2.56
CA GLY A 38 -0.64 5.01 1.17
C GLY A 38 0.75 4.50 0.84
N VAL A 39 0.86 3.83 -0.31
CA VAL A 39 2.14 3.46 -0.90
C VAL A 39 2.63 4.64 -1.73
N VAL A 40 3.89 5.01 -1.55
CA VAL A 40 4.51 6.17 -2.22
C VAL A 40 5.78 5.75 -2.97
N PRO A 41 5.99 6.25 -4.20
CA PRO A 41 7.28 6.14 -4.85
C PRO A 41 8.29 7.02 -4.11
N VAL A 42 9.40 6.42 -3.71
CA VAL A 42 10.54 7.11 -3.08
C VAL A 42 11.74 7.04 -4.01
N VAL A 43 12.53 8.11 -4.04
CA VAL A 43 13.65 8.25 -4.96
C VAL A 43 14.89 8.76 -4.25
N ASN A 44 16.05 8.49 -4.84
CA ASN A 44 17.32 9.05 -4.42
C ASN A 44 17.98 9.78 -5.59
N ILE A 45 17.59 11.05 -5.75
CA ILE A 45 18.09 11.94 -6.80
C ILE A 45 18.74 13.14 -6.10
N ASP A 46 20.03 13.35 -6.35
CA ASP A 46 20.80 14.42 -5.71
C ASP A 46 20.13 15.79 -5.94
N GLY A 47 19.82 16.50 -4.85
CA GLY A 47 19.19 17.83 -4.88
C GLY A 47 17.68 17.85 -5.11
N LEU A 48 17.01 16.71 -5.19
CA LEU A 48 15.55 16.65 -5.32
C LEU A 48 14.89 16.71 -3.93
N GLU A 49 14.01 17.68 -3.72
CA GLU A 49 13.15 17.76 -2.53
C GLU A 49 11.93 16.84 -2.64
N ALA A 50 11.39 16.41 -1.49
CA ALA A 50 10.17 15.63 -1.43
C ALA A 50 9.00 16.35 -2.13
N GLY A 51 8.20 15.57 -2.87
CA GLY A 51 7.02 16.05 -3.58
C GLY A 51 7.28 16.87 -4.84
N LYS A 52 8.55 17.12 -5.22
CA LYS A 52 8.88 17.88 -6.44
C LYS A 52 8.83 17.05 -7.72
N LEU A 53 9.21 15.78 -7.64
CA LEU A 53 9.10 14.86 -8.77
C LEU A 53 7.63 14.48 -8.97
N ARG A 54 7.17 14.50 -10.21
CA ARG A 54 5.83 14.14 -10.66
C ARG A 54 5.92 12.89 -11.51
N LEU A 55 5.12 11.88 -11.18
CA LEU A 55 5.00 10.63 -11.94
C LEU A 55 3.51 10.33 -12.22
N SER A 56 3.17 10.05 -13.48
CA SER A 56 1.87 9.45 -13.81
C SER A 56 1.91 7.94 -13.60
N GLY A 57 0.75 7.29 -13.49
CA GLY A 57 0.69 5.83 -13.38
C GLY A 57 1.36 5.10 -14.54
N ALA A 58 1.15 5.57 -15.77
CA ALA A 58 1.77 5.00 -16.97
C ALA A 58 3.31 5.18 -16.95
N LEU A 59 3.80 6.37 -16.59
CA LEU A 59 5.23 6.63 -16.50
C LEU A 59 5.90 5.77 -15.40
N LEU A 60 5.25 5.64 -14.24
CA LEU A 60 5.72 4.77 -13.16
C LEU A 60 5.78 3.31 -13.61
N ALA A 61 4.77 2.82 -14.34
CA ALA A 61 4.78 1.48 -14.91
C ALA A 61 5.95 1.28 -15.90
N ASP A 62 6.20 2.25 -16.78
CA ASP A 62 7.27 2.17 -17.77
C ASP A 62 8.67 2.22 -17.14
N ILE A 63 8.83 2.94 -16.02
CA ILE A 63 10.05 2.89 -15.21
C ILE A 63 10.26 1.48 -14.64
N PHE A 64 9.25 0.90 -13.98
CA PHE A 64 9.37 -0.43 -13.38
C PHE A 64 9.38 -1.59 -14.40
N LEU A 65 8.96 -1.34 -15.64
CA LEU A 65 9.17 -2.24 -16.79
C LEU A 65 10.58 -2.11 -17.41
N GLY A 66 11.37 -1.14 -16.97
CA GLY A 66 12.69 -0.84 -17.51
C GLY A 66 12.66 -0.25 -18.91
N LYS A 67 11.54 0.34 -19.37
CA LYS A 67 11.49 1.09 -20.63
C LYS A 67 12.11 2.47 -20.49
N VAL A 68 11.83 3.13 -19.38
CA VAL A 68 12.45 4.38 -18.97
C VAL A 68 13.60 4.05 -18.03
N LYS A 69 14.84 4.34 -18.47
CA LYS A 69 16.07 3.87 -17.80
C LYS A 69 16.94 4.97 -17.21
N THR A 70 16.66 6.24 -17.51
CA THR A 70 17.44 7.38 -17.03
C THR A 70 16.51 8.48 -16.53
N TRP A 71 16.98 9.28 -15.58
CA TRP A 71 16.17 10.36 -14.98
C TRP A 71 15.91 11.54 -15.91
N ASN A 72 16.76 11.76 -16.91
CA ASN A 72 16.58 12.77 -17.96
C ASN A 72 15.74 12.28 -19.15
N ASP A 73 15.11 11.10 -19.06
CA ASP A 73 14.24 10.58 -20.11
C ASP A 73 13.18 11.64 -20.50
N PRO A 74 12.91 11.85 -21.80
CA PRO A 74 11.96 12.86 -22.26
C PRO A 74 10.59 12.78 -21.60
N ALA A 75 10.10 11.58 -21.27
CA ALA A 75 8.81 11.40 -20.59
C ALA A 75 8.84 11.92 -19.15
N ILE A 76 9.95 11.72 -18.43
CA ILE A 76 10.12 12.27 -17.07
C ILE A 76 10.27 13.79 -17.14
N VAL A 77 11.11 14.29 -18.04
CA VAL A 77 11.34 15.74 -18.22
C VAL A 77 10.03 16.46 -18.56
N ALA A 78 9.23 15.91 -19.47
CA ALA A 78 7.94 16.49 -19.84
C ALA A 78 6.95 16.59 -18.68
N ALA A 79 6.94 15.60 -17.76
CA ALA A 79 6.09 15.63 -16.57
C ALA A 79 6.60 16.60 -15.49
N ASN A 80 7.85 17.06 -15.58
CA ASN A 80 8.58 17.77 -14.53
C ASN A 80 9.19 19.10 -15.02
N PRO A 81 8.39 20.03 -15.58
CA PRO A 81 8.92 21.30 -16.07
C PRO A 81 9.59 22.10 -14.95
N GLY A 82 10.83 22.52 -15.18
CA GLY A 82 11.62 23.31 -14.23
C GLY A 82 12.35 22.49 -13.15
N VAL A 83 12.17 21.17 -13.11
CA VAL A 83 12.96 20.29 -12.23
C VAL A 83 14.28 19.93 -12.92
N LYS A 84 15.40 20.15 -12.24
CA LYS A 84 16.72 19.72 -12.73
C LYS A 84 16.86 18.22 -12.50
N LEU A 85 16.78 17.44 -13.58
CA LEU A 85 16.93 15.99 -13.54
C LEU A 85 18.32 15.59 -14.05
N PRO A 86 19.03 14.67 -13.36
CA PRO A 86 20.35 14.25 -13.75
C PRO A 86 20.31 13.31 -14.97
N ASP A 87 21.39 13.28 -15.74
CA ASP A 87 21.67 12.25 -16.73
C ASP A 87 22.22 10.98 -16.04
N GLY A 88 21.39 10.37 -15.22
CA GLY A 88 21.74 9.21 -14.39
C GLY A 88 20.82 8.04 -14.62
N LYS A 89 21.38 6.82 -14.60
CA LYS A 89 20.61 5.57 -14.69
C LYS A 89 19.64 5.46 -13.49
N ILE A 90 18.43 4.98 -13.77
CA ILE A 90 17.45 4.59 -12.76
C ILE A 90 17.79 3.19 -12.24
N THR A 91 17.87 3.04 -10.92
CA THR A 91 18.01 1.73 -10.27
C THR A 91 16.71 1.36 -9.56
N LEU A 92 16.07 0.27 -9.95
CA LEU A 92 14.84 -0.18 -9.32
C LEU A 92 15.14 -0.87 -7.98
N VAL A 93 14.36 -0.55 -6.96
CA VAL A 93 14.35 -1.22 -5.67
C VAL A 93 12.94 -1.74 -5.43
N HIS A 94 12.80 -3.05 -5.25
CA HIS A 94 11.53 -3.70 -5.00
C HIS A 94 11.60 -4.57 -3.75
N ARG A 95 10.46 -5.11 -3.31
CA ARG A 95 10.43 -6.07 -2.20
C ARG A 95 11.01 -7.42 -2.64
N SER A 96 11.82 -8.03 -1.78
CA SER A 96 12.30 -9.41 -1.96
C SER A 96 11.39 -10.47 -1.32
N ASP A 97 10.56 -10.06 -0.38
CA ASP A 97 9.64 -10.92 0.37
C ASP A 97 8.17 -10.70 -0.03
N GLY A 98 7.33 -11.70 0.28
CA GLY A 98 5.88 -11.60 0.06
C GLY A 98 5.27 -10.40 0.79
N SER A 99 4.65 -9.50 0.05
CA SER A 99 4.32 -8.14 0.53
C SER A 99 2.95 -7.64 0.10
N GLY A 100 2.16 -7.13 1.06
CA GLY A 100 0.92 -6.40 0.78
C GLY A 100 1.16 -5.05 0.08
N THR A 101 2.27 -4.37 0.40
CA THR A 101 2.72 -3.17 -0.31
C THR A 101 2.99 -3.47 -1.80
N THR A 102 3.67 -4.58 -2.10
CA THR A 102 3.86 -5.06 -3.48
C THR A 102 2.54 -5.38 -4.16
N PHE A 103 1.61 -6.00 -3.44
CA PHE A 103 0.27 -6.26 -3.99
C PHE A 103 -0.42 -4.96 -4.41
N ASN A 104 -0.51 -3.96 -3.53
CA ASN A 104 -1.17 -2.70 -3.86
C ASN A 104 -0.44 -1.93 -4.97
N PHE A 105 0.90 -1.91 -4.95
CA PHE A 105 1.70 -1.29 -5.99
C PHE A 105 1.48 -1.96 -7.36
N SER A 106 1.62 -3.29 -7.44
CA SER A 106 1.43 -4.05 -8.69
C SER A 106 -0.02 -4.09 -9.17
N ASN A 107 -0.99 -4.06 -8.26
CA ASN A 107 -2.41 -3.92 -8.58
C ASN A 107 -2.71 -2.54 -9.18
N TYR A 108 -2.17 -1.46 -8.60
CA TYR A 108 -2.26 -0.13 -9.19
C TYR A 108 -1.66 -0.10 -10.61
N LEU A 109 -0.42 -0.58 -10.77
CA LEU A 109 0.23 -0.61 -12.08
C LEU A 109 -0.54 -1.45 -13.11
N SER A 110 -1.16 -2.56 -12.68
CA SER A 110 -2.02 -3.40 -13.52
C SER A 110 -3.31 -2.68 -13.97
N LYS A 111 -3.82 -1.73 -13.18
CA LYS A 111 -5.00 -0.92 -13.54
C LYS A 111 -4.68 0.16 -14.56
N VAL A 112 -3.49 0.77 -14.47
CA VAL A 112 -3.11 1.95 -15.28
C VAL A 112 -2.20 1.64 -16.46
N SER A 113 -1.65 0.42 -16.56
CA SER A 113 -0.79 -0.01 -17.65
C SER A 113 -1.16 -1.41 -18.14
N PRO A 114 -1.76 -1.55 -19.35
CA PRO A 114 -2.02 -2.85 -19.97
C PRO A 114 -0.74 -3.67 -20.20
N ASP A 115 0.39 -3.00 -20.47
CA ASP A 115 1.67 -3.68 -20.68
C ASP A 115 2.21 -4.26 -19.37
N TRP A 116 2.07 -3.53 -18.25
CA TRP A 116 2.36 -4.08 -16.93
C TRP A 116 1.47 -5.29 -16.62
N LYS A 117 0.16 -5.13 -16.81
CA LYS A 117 -0.83 -6.17 -16.51
C LYS A 117 -0.54 -7.48 -17.26
N SER A 118 -0.14 -7.38 -18.52
CA SER A 118 0.14 -8.57 -19.35
C SER A 118 1.50 -9.21 -19.10
N LYS A 119 2.53 -8.42 -18.75
CA LYS A 119 3.90 -8.93 -18.55
C LYS A 119 4.22 -9.33 -17.11
N VAL A 120 3.72 -8.59 -16.14
CA VAL A 120 4.06 -8.73 -14.72
C VAL A 120 2.84 -9.11 -13.89
N GLY A 121 1.71 -8.44 -14.12
CA GLY A 121 0.48 -8.64 -13.37
C GLY A 121 0.57 -8.12 -11.92
N GLU A 122 -0.18 -8.75 -11.03
CA GLU A 122 -0.29 -8.35 -9.62
C GLU A 122 -0.18 -9.52 -8.66
N GLY A 123 0.30 -9.23 -7.46
CA GLY A 123 0.41 -10.23 -6.40
C GLY A 123 1.26 -9.76 -5.24
N THR A 124 1.29 -10.56 -4.17
CA THR A 124 2.21 -10.32 -3.05
C THR A 124 3.67 -10.58 -3.42
N SER A 125 3.90 -11.30 -4.53
CA SER A 125 5.18 -11.50 -5.20
C SER A 125 4.92 -11.50 -6.71
N VAL A 126 5.77 -10.84 -7.47
CA VAL A 126 5.69 -10.76 -8.94
C VAL A 126 7.08 -10.97 -9.53
N GLN A 127 7.15 -11.32 -10.81
CA GLN A 127 8.43 -11.44 -11.51
C GLN A 127 8.91 -10.05 -11.96
N TRP A 128 9.76 -9.42 -11.16
CA TRP A 128 10.32 -8.11 -11.48
C TRP A 128 11.25 -8.18 -12.71
N PRO A 129 11.15 -7.24 -13.67
CA PRO A 129 12.01 -7.22 -14.84
C PRO A 129 13.49 -6.93 -14.53
N ASP A 130 13.75 -6.09 -13.54
CA ASP A 130 15.08 -5.68 -13.08
C ASP A 130 14.98 -5.13 -11.64
N GLY A 131 16.12 -4.88 -11.01
CA GLY A 131 16.22 -4.21 -9.73
C GLY A 131 16.81 -5.07 -8.62
N VAL A 132 16.92 -4.45 -7.44
CA VAL A 132 17.41 -5.10 -6.22
C VAL A 132 16.27 -5.29 -5.22
N GLY A 133 16.25 -6.46 -4.60
CA GLY A 133 15.22 -6.84 -3.63
C GLY A 133 15.59 -6.45 -2.19
N GLY A 134 14.88 -5.47 -1.62
CA GLY A 134 14.93 -5.12 -0.21
C GLY A 134 13.91 -5.92 0.61
N LYS A 135 14.32 -6.47 1.76
CA LYS A 135 13.40 -7.20 2.66
C LYS A 135 12.62 -6.21 3.52
N GLY A 136 11.29 -6.30 3.52
CA GLY A 136 10.43 -5.36 4.26
C GLY A 136 10.43 -3.94 3.69
N ASN A 137 9.64 -3.05 4.29
CA ASN A 137 9.69 -1.61 3.93
C ASN A 137 11.05 -1.01 4.33
N GLU A 138 11.62 -1.45 5.44
CA GLU A 138 12.92 -1.04 5.97
C GLU A 138 14.05 -1.33 4.97
N GLY A 139 14.05 -2.54 4.39
CA GLY A 139 15.06 -2.93 3.40
C GLY A 139 14.96 -2.14 2.11
N VAL A 140 13.73 -1.89 1.61
CA VAL A 140 13.52 -1.04 0.43
C VAL A 140 13.96 0.40 0.73
N ALA A 141 13.55 0.98 1.86
CA ALA A 141 13.93 2.32 2.27
C ALA A 141 15.46 2.47 2.39
N SER A 142 16.12 1.49 3.01
CA SER A 142 17.58 1.43 3.17
C SER A 142 18.29 1.41 1.81
N TYR A 143 17.89 0.53 0.89
CA TYR A 143 18.48 0.46 -0.44
C TYR A 143 18.24 1.72 -1.26
N VAL A 144 17.05 2.30 -1.22
CA VAL A 144 16.79 3.57 -1.92
C VAL A 144 17.73 4.66 -1.39
N LYS A 145 17.87 4.78 -0.07
CA LYS A 145 18.76 5.77 0.56
C LYS A 145 20.23 5.59 0.21
N GLN A 146 20.70 4.35 0.01
CA GLN A 146 22.10 4.05 -0.29
C GLN A 146 22.43 4.14 -1.78
N ILE A 147 21.50 3.77 -2.65
CA ILE A 147 21.74 3.64 -4.09
C ILE A 147 21.35 4.94 -4.79
N LYS A 148 22.35 5.68 -5.28
CA LYS A 148 22.12 6.89 -6.08
C LYS A 148 21.33 6.58 -7.34
N GLY A 149 20.41 7.47 -7.69
CA GLY A 149 19.52 7.33 -8.84
C GLY A 149 18.45 6.25 -8.67
N SER A 150 18.24 5.73 -7.46
CA SER A 150 17.26 4.67 -7.25
C SER A 150 15.83 5.17 -7.13
N ILE A 151 14.88 4.28 -7.40
CA ILE A 151 13.45 4.41 -7.13
C ILE A 151 12.93 3.13 -6.48
N GLY A 152 12.12 3.28 -5.45
CA GLY A 152 11.38 2.18 -4.82
C GLY A 152 9.99 2.61 -4.40
N TYR A 153 9.30 1.75 -3.67
CA TYR A 153 7.97 2.01 -3.14
C TYR A 153 7.88 1.57 -1.69
N VAL A 154 7.36 2.44 -0.83
CA VAL A 154 7.21 2.19 0.61
C VAL A 154 5.89 2.76 1.09
N GLU A 155 5.45 2.36 2.28
CA GLU A 155 4.37 3.06 2.98
C GLU A 155 4.87 4.47 3.41
N LEU A 156 3.98 5.48 3.39
CA LEU A 156 4.33 6.89 3.61
C LEU A 156 5.09 7.15 4.93
N ALA A 157 4.71 6.51 6.04
CA ALA A 157 5.39 6.70 7.32
C ALA A 157 6.88 6.36 7.24
N TYR A 158 7.26 5.33 6.46
CA TYR A 158 8.67 5.00 6.22
C TYR A 158 9.40 6.10 5.46
N ALA A 159 8.77 6.68 4.43
CA ALA A 159 9.36 7.77 3.68
C ALA A 159 9.59 8.99 4.59
N LEU A 160 8.59 9.36 5.41
CA LEU A 160 8.66 10.51 6.30
C LEU A 160 9.68 10.33 7.43
N GLN A 161 9.64 9.20 8.14
CA GLN A 161 10.57 8.92 9.25
C GLN A 161 12.03 8.85 8.79
N ASN A 162 12.28 8.48 7.53
CA ASN A 162 13.62 8.38 6.97
C ASN A 162 14.07 9.62 6.18
N GLY A 163 13.22 10.66 6.09
CA GLY A 163 13.49 11.88 5.35
C GLY A 163 13.69 11.64 3.85
N MET A 164 12.96 10.67 3.28
CA MET A 164 13.12 10.26 1.89
C MET A 164 12.38 11.19 0.94
N PRO A 165 13.01 11.64 -0.16
CA PRO A 165 12.28 12.26 -1.25
C PRO A 165 11.25 11.28 -1.83
N TYR A 166 9.97 11.66 -1.83
CA TYR A 166 8.89 10.94 -2.50
C TYR A 166 8.37 11.73 -3.70
N ALA A 167 7.69 11.05 -4.61
CA ALA A 167 7.05 11.67 -5.78
C ALA A 167 5.59 12.09 -5.49
N ALA A 168 5.17 13.20 -6.10
CA ALA A 168 3.78 13.49 -6.36
C ALA A 168 3.26 12.58 -7.49
N MET A 169 1.99 12.19 -7.42
CA MET A 169 1.39 11.30 -8.40
C MET A 169 0.22 11.96 -9.13
N GLN A 170 0.05 11.65 -10.41
CA GLN A 170 -1.17 11.98 -11.13
C GLN A 170 -2.26 10.97 -10.76
N ASN A 171 -3.42 11.44 -10.34
CA ASN A 171 -4.55 10.58 -9.98
C ASN A 171 -5.47 10.27 -11.17
N ALA A 172 -6.50 9.46 -10.91
CA ALA A 172 -7.46 9.02 -11.92
C ALA A 172 -8.24 10.19 -12.56
N ALA A 173 -8.38 11.32 -11.85
CA ALA A 173 -8.99 12.55 -12.36
C ALA A 173 -8.01 13.43 -13.17
N GLY A 174 -6.74 13.05 -13.26
CA GLY A 174 -5.70 13.80 -13.97
C GLY A 174 -5.00 14.87 -13.13
N ASN A 175 -5.33 15.00 -11.85
CA ASN A 175 -4.75 15.98 -10.94
C ASN A 175 -3.44 15.48 -10.33
N TRP A 176 -2.49 16.38 -10.11
CA TRP A 176 -1.26 16.10 -9.37
C TRP A 176 -1.50 16.24 -7.88
N VAL A 177 -1.39 15.14 -7.13
CA VAL A 177 -1.64 15.09 -5.69
C VAL A 177 -0.37 14.70 -4.91
N GLN A 178 -0.29 15.14 -3.66
CA GLN A 178 0.75 14.75 -2.71
C GLN A 178 0.22 13.63 -1.79
N PRO A 179 1.08 12.72 -1.32
CA PRO A 179 0.65 11.71 -0.35
C PRO A 179 0.46 12.35 1.03
N SER A 180 -0.74 12.20 1.59
CA SER A 180 -1.07 12.65 2.94
C SER A 180 -2.28 11.91 3.48
N ALA A 181 -2.56 12.03 4.78
CA ALA A 181 -3.77 11.46 5.37
C ALA A 181 -5.03 11.97 4.66
N GLU A 182 -5.06 13.24 4.25
CA GLU A 182 -6.19 13.85 3.55
C GLU A 182 -6.41 13.22 2.16
N THR A 183 -5.34 13.01 1.38
CA THR A 183 -5.47 12.41 0.04
C THR A 183 -5.75 10.90 0.10
N PHE A 184 -5.32 10.22 1.17
CA PHE A 184 -5.69 8.84 1.46
C PHE A 184 -7.17 8.73 1.85
N ALA A 185 -7.66 9.65 2.69
CA ALA A 185 -9.06 9.71 3.08
C ALA A 185 -9.95 10.02 1.86
N ALA A 186 -9.52 10.92 0.97
CA ALA A 186 -10.22 11.20 -0.28
C ALA A 186 -10.36 9.96 -1.18
N ALA A 187 -9.32 9.13 -1.27
CA ALA A 187 -9.39 7.85 -1.99
C ALA A 187 -10.34 6.87 -1.29
N ALA A 188 -10.23 6.73 0.03
CA ALA A 188 -11.04 5.85 0.85
C ALA A 188 -12.54 6.18 0.85
N ALA A 189 -12.91 7.45 0.62
CA ALA A 189 -14.31 7.89 0.56
C ALA A 189 -15.12 7.21 -0.57
N SER A 190 -14.44 6.67 -1.59
CA SER A 190 -15.07 5.92 -2.68
C SER A 190 -15.31 4.43 -2.35
N ALA A 191 -14.83 3.95 -1.20
CA ALA A 191 -14.92 2.54 -0.83
C ALA A 191 -16.33 2.16 -0.35
N ASP A 192 -17.02 1.33 -1.12
CA ASP A 192 -18.32 0.76 -0.74
C ASP A 192 -18.13 -0.49 0.14
N TRP A 193 -17.87 -0.25 1.43
CA TRP A 193 -17.71 -1.32 2.41
C TRP A 193 -18.99 -2.09 2.68
N ALA A 194 -20.16 -1.46 2.52
CA ALA A 194 -21.45 -2.11 2.75
C ALA A 194 -21.71 -3.25 1.75
N SER A 195 -21.26 -3.09 0.50
CA SER A 195 -21.35 -4.13 -0.53
C SER A 195 -20.16 -5.12 -0.51
N ALA A 196 -19.11 -4.83 0.26
CA ALA A 196 -17.90 -5.64 0.29
C ALA A 196 -18.08 -6.88 1.17
N LYS A 197 -18.28 -8.04 0.54
CA LYS A 197 -18.32 -9.32 1.25
C LYS A 197 -16.98 -9.63 1.91
N ASP A 198 -17.01 -10.01 3.19
CA ASP A 198 -15.82 -10.29 4.02
C ASP A 198 -14.80 -9.15 3.98
N PHE A 199 -15.23 -7.89 3.81
CA PHE A 199 -14.37 -6.72 3.62
C PHE A 199 -13.34 -6.85 2.48
N ASN A 200 -13.59 -7.70 1.47
CA ASN A 200 -12.69 -7.85 0.34
C ASN A 200 -12.83 -6.66 -0.64
N LEU A 201 -12.06 -5.59 -0.40
CA LEU A 201 -12.08 -4.36 -1.19
C LEU A 201 -10.66 -3.78 -1.36
N VAL A 202 -10.33 -3.34 -2.58
CA VAL A 202 -9.04 -2.74 -2.93
C VAL A 202 -9.24 -1.32 -3.48
N ILE A 203 -8.60 -0.32 -2.86
CA ILE A 203 -8.85 1.13 -3.06
C ILE A 203 -7.96 1.76 -4.14
N THR A 204 -6.96 1.06 -4.67
CA THR A 204 -6.01 1.62 -5.64
C THR A 204 -6.70 2.21 -6.89
N ASN A 205 -6.12 3.27 -7.42
CA ASN A 205 -6.67 4.09 -8.52
C ASN A 205 -8.09 4.60 -8.24
N ALA A 206 -8.38 4.99 -6.99
CA ALA A 206 -9.66 5.55 -6.60
C ALA A 206 -10.00 6.81 -7.43
N PRO A 207 -11.29 7.01 -7.78
CA PRO A 207 -11.74 8.24 -8.38
C PRO A 207 -11.71 9.39 -7.36
N GLY A 208 -11.76 10.63 -7.86
CA GLY A 208 -11.89 11.84 -7.04
C GLY A 208 -10.72 12.80 -7.19
N ASP A 209 -11.01 14.08 -7.06
CA ASP A 209 -10.06 15.15 -7.42
C ASP A 209 -8.80 15.17 -6.55
N GLN A 210 -8.91 14.73 -5.29
CA GLN A 210 -7.83 14.70 -4.30
C GLN A 210 -7.39 13.28 -3.92
N ALA A 211 -7.90 12.26 -4.60
CA ALA A 211 -7.61 10.87 -4.25
C ALA A 211 -6.15 10.50 -4.53
N TRP A 212 -5.45 9.96 -3.55
CA TRP A 212 -4.13 9.37 -3.76
C TRP A 212 -4.22 8.07 -4.57
N PRO A 213 -3.36 7.83 -5.57
CA PRO A 213 -3.58 6.71 -6.50
C PRO A 213 -3.26 5.33 -5.93
N ILE A 214 -2.42 5.23 -4.89
CA ILE A 214 -1.97 3.95 -4.31
C ILE A 214 -2.32 3.88 -2.82
N THR A 215 -3.57 4.21 -2.48
CA THR A 215 -4.13 4.03 -1.14
C THR A 215 -4.45 2.56 -0.90
N ALA A 216 -4.11 2.07 0.29
CA ALA A 216 -4.23 0.67 0.67
C ALA A 216 -4.83 0.53 2.06
N THR A 217 -5.67 -0.50 2.24
CA THR A 217 -6.23 -0.88 3.54
C THR A 217 -5.42 -2.03 4.11
N ASN A 218 -5.05 -1.95 5.39
CA ASN A 218 -4.50 -3.07 6.13
C ASN A 218 -5.64 -3.94 6.68
N PHE A 219 -5.49 -5.26 6.58
CA PHE A 219 -6.45 -6.25 7.06
C PHE A 219 -5.84 -7.15 8.12
N MET A 220 -6.62 -7.38 9.18
CA MET A 220 -6.35 -8.38 10.21
C MET A 220 -7.04 -9.68 9.86
N LEU A 221 -6.34 -10.77 10.09
CA LEU A 221 -6.77 -12.13 9.83
C LEU A 221 -6.76 -12.90 11.15
N MET A 222 -7.87 -13.54 11.48
CA MET A 222 -8.02 -14.32 12.71
C MET A 222 -8.84 -15.58 12.44
N HIS A 223 -8.60 -16.65 13.20
CA HIS A 223 -9.43 -17.86 13.13
C HIS A 223 -10.83 -17.56 13.67
N LYS A 224 -11.87 -17.91 12.90
CA LYS A 224 -13.28 -17.81 13.33
C LYS A 224 -13.60 -18.76 14.50
N GLN A 225 -12.87 -19.88 14.55
CA GLN A 225 -12.92 -20.88 15.61
C GLN A 225 -11.51 -21.03 16.20
N PRO A 226 -11.10 -20.17 17.14
CA PRO A 226 -9.75 -20.21 17.69
C PRO A 226 -9.54 -21.45 18.56
N LYS A 227 -8.32 -21.98 18.59
CA LYS A 227 -7.94 -23.04 19.55
C LYS A 227 -7.95 -22.55 21.00
N ASP A 228 -7.60 -21.28 21.19
CA ASP A 228 -7.60 -20.60 22.47
C ASP A 228 -8.58 -19.41 22.40
N ALA A 229 -9.75 -19.61 23.00
CA ALA A 229 -10.82 -18.62 22.99
C ALA A 229 -10.45 -17.36 23.80
N GLN A 230 -9.59 -17.46 24.81
CA GLN A 230 -9.20 -16.31 25.61
C GLN A 230 -8.27 -15.40 24.80
N ARG A 231 -7.26 -15.97 24.13
CA ARG A 231 -6.35 -15.19 23.25
C ARG A 231 -7.08 -14.50 22.10
N SER A 232 -8.10 -15.15 21.53
CA SER A 232 -8.95 -14.52 20.52
C SER A 232 -9.73 -13.33 21.06
N LYS A 233 -10.36 -13.48 22.24
CA LYS A 233 -11.07 -12.38 22.93
C LYS A 233 -10.15 -11.21 23.25
N ASP A 234 -8.94 -11.48 23.76
CA ASP A 234 -7.95 -10.46 24.08
C ASP A 234 -7.49 -9.71 22.81
N THR A 235 -7.35 -10.44 21.70
CA THR A 235 -7.01 -9.83 20.39
C THR A 235 -8.13 -8.93 19.87
N LEU A 236 -9.39 -9.36 19.95
CA LEU A 236 -10.53 -8.50 19.57
C LEU A 236 -10.65 -7.28 20.50
N ALA A 237 -10.41 -7.45 21.80
CA ALA A 237 -10.39 -6.35 22.76
C ALA A 237 -9.27 -5.33 22.46
N PHE A 238 -8.10 -5.80 22.02
CA PHE A 238 -7.01 -4.92 21.57
C PHE A 238 -7.42 -4.08 20.36
N PHE A 239 -8.03 -4.68 19.33
CA PHE A 239 -8.49 -3.92 18.15
C PHE A 239 -9.65 -2.99 18.47
N LYS A 240 -10.58 -3.41 19.33
CA LYS A 240 -11.64 -2.52 19.84
C LYS A 240 -11.03 -1.29 20.52
N TRP A 241 -10.07 -1.49 21.44
CA TRP A 241 -9.37 -0.38 22.09
C TRP A 241 -8.66 0.51 21.07
N ALA A 242 -8.00 -0.07 20.07
CA ALA A 242 -7.32 0.69 19.01
C ALA A 242 -8.32 1.51 18.17
N PHE A 243 -9.50 0.98 17.88
CA PHE A 243 -10.59 1.69 17.19
C PHE A 243 -11.32 2.72 18.05
N GLU A 244 -11.15 2.71 19.37
CA GLU A 244 -11.77 3.69 20.26
C GLU A 244 -10.78 4.78 20.73
N ASN A 245 -9.50 4.43 20.85
CA ASN A 245 -8.49 5.25 21.52
C ASN A 245 -7.22 5.47 20.68
N GLY A 246 -7.07 4.79 19.55
CA GLY A 246 -5.85 4.76 18.73
C GLY A 246 -5.79 5.76 17.58
N GLN A 247 -6.84 6.55 17.36
CA GLN A 247 -6.93 7.47 16.20
C GLN A 247 -5.80 8.48 16.18
N LYS A 248 -5.42 9.01 17.35
CA LYS A 248 -4.34 9.99 17.46
C LYS A 248 -3.01 9.41 17.00
N GLN A 249 -2.69 8.19 17.42
CA GLN A 249 -1.48 7.48 17.03
C GLN A 249 -1.46 7.16 15.53
N ALA A 250 -2.60 6.76 14.97
CA ALA A 250 -2.73 6.55 13.52
C ALA A 250 -2.46 7.85 12.74
N ASN A 251 -3.08 8.95 13.15
CA ASN A 251 -2.88 10.27 12.52
C ASN A 251 -1.44 10.78 12.65
N GLU A 252 -0.79 10.59 13.81
CA GLU A 252 0.62 10.96 14.04
C GLU A 252 1.57 10.22 13.09
N LEU A 253 1.17 9.04 12.60
CA LEU A 253 1.89 8.26 11.61
C LEU A 253 1.36 8.43 10.18
N HIS A 254 0.46 9.39 9.96
CA HIS A 254 -0.16 9.69 8.67
C HIS A 254 -1.03 8.57 8.08
N TYR A 255 -1.50 7.64 8.91
CA TYR A 255 -2.58 6.72 8.57
C TYR A 255 -3.93 7.40 8.76
N VAL A 256 -4.91 6.98 7.97
CA VAL A 256 -6.31 7.37 8.10
C VAL A 256 -7.00 6.37 9.05
N PRO A 257 -7.53 6.83 10.19
CA PRO A 257 -8.35 5.99 11.04
C PRO A 257 -9.63 5.58 10.32
N LEU A 258 -10.15 4.39 10.64
CA LEU A 258 -11.37 3.90 10.03
C LEU A 258 -12.59 4.77 10.41
N PRO A 259 -13.51 5.06 9.48
CA PRO A 259 -14.76 5.76 9.79
C PRO A 259 -15.59 4.99 10.83
N ALA A 260 -16.32 5.71 11.69
CA ALA A 260 -17.14 5.11 12.75
C ALA A 260 -18.17 4.09 12.23
N GLU A 261 -18.74 4.35 11.05
CA GLU A 261 -19.65 3.42 10.39
C GLU A 261 -18.97 2.09 10.04
N LEU A 262 -17.75 2.15 9.50
CA LEU A 262 -16.96 0.95 9.19
C LEU A 262 -16.58 0.20 10.47
N VAL A 263 -16.21 0.91 11.54
CA VAL A 263 -15.95 0.27 12.85
C VAL A 263 -17.19 -0.46 13.36
N THR A 264 -18.38 0.13 13.23
CA THR A 264 -19.65 -0.51 13.61
C THR A 264 -19.90 -1.78 12.78
N GLN A 265 -19.63 -1.75 11.47
CA GLN A 265 -19.73 -2.92 10.60
C GLN A 265 -18.76 -4.02 11.02
N ILE A 266 -17.53 -3.68 11.41
CA ILE A 266 -16.52 -4.62 11.91
C ILE A 266 -16.99 -5.28 13.20
N GLU A 267 -17.47 -4.51 14.18
CA GLU A 267 -17.95 -5.06 15.45
C GLU A 267 -19.15 -6.00 15.26
N ALA A 268 -20.08 -5.65 14.35
CA ALA A 268 -21.19 -6.52 13.97
C ALA A 268 -20.71 -7.80 13.30
N TYR A 269 -19.76 -7.71 12.37
CA TYR A 269 -19.12 -8.86 11.73
C TYR A 269 -18.41 -9.75 12.75
N TRP A 270 -17.74 -9.16 13.75
CA TRP A 270 -17.11 -9.92 14.83
C TRP A 270 -18.10 -10.78 15.60
N GLY A 271 -19.23 -10.19 16.01
CA GLY A 271 -20.29 -10.89 16.73
C GLY A 271 -20.98 -12.00 15.92
N ALA A 272 -20.96 -11.90 14.59
CA ALA A 272 -21.53 -12.91 13.71
C ALA A 272 -20.57 -14.06 13.39
N GLU A 273 -19.29 -13.75 13.17
CA GLU A 273 -18.35 -14.68 12.53
C GLU A 273 -17.33 -15.30 13.48
N PHE A 274 -17.03 -14.67 14.61
CA PHE A 274 -16.05 -15.18 15.59
C PHE A 274 -16.76 -15.74 16.82
N LYS A 275 -16.36 -16.93 17.26
CA LYS A 275 -16.90 -17.60 18.46
C LYS A 275 -15.89 -17.66 19.59
#